data_AF-A0A7C3X6J6-F1
#
_entry.id   AF-A0A7C3X6J6-F1
#
_cell.length_a   1.000
_cell.length_b   1.000
_cell.length_c   1.000
_cell.angle_alpha   90.00
_cell.angle_beta   90.00
_cell.angle_gamma   90.00
#
_symmetry.space_group_name_H-M   'P 1'
#
loop_
_entity.id
_entity.type
_entity.pdbx_description
1 polymer ?
#
loop_
_entity_poly.entity_id
_entity_poly.type
_entity_poly.pdbx_seq_one_letter_code
_entity_poly.pdbx_strand_id
1 'polypeptide(L)'
;MGLIGQVRPAIVAILQGGPAGPVQVSSGCLIHQKGFIITTDLPIRGCPGLVLTDDLVLYPYQVVGRLPEKDICLLRIDRDGSQAYPRLGSSKGLAAGHRVLVAGNPGGRGVAFAERLIANPAVAPSTQDVLEIAGLGPDQMDRFIQLDGRVTGLVGGPVIDTDGNVIGIITSKAMTEDGVNLAVPVDRIRAFFYELLAPEERGGFWTGLEVNTMTNNATILLVDPEGPAAKVGLAPGDQILAVYGRPIRDGTDWLMALVGRRPGEALVLVVGRQDHQPSRRECTVNLQPYPQKALTARQGLSEGIWYAVFRGRFSRLPDFGQLEPVTYGQASGIGLSGIEGLEQEDFALVFDGFIDVPRSGVYRIVLGSDDGSVLLLDGAPAIDNDGIHPYQEASAVRHLSAGLHHIRLGYFQRTGRADLRLRVEPDNLAGDQQPIPLRLLCD
;
A
#
# COMPACT_ATOMS: atom_id res chain seq x y z
N MET A 1 4.38 -15.18 30.34
CA MET A 1 3.85 -15.95 29.19
C MET A 1 4.99 -16.11 28.20
N GLY A 2 5.24 -17.30 27.63
CA GLY A 2 6.32 -17.47 26.66
C GLY A 2 6.01 -16.82 25.31
N LEU A 3 7.03 -16.60 24.48
CA LEU A 3 6.93 -15.95 23.16
C LEU A 3 5.79 -16.50 22.30
N ILE A 4 5.68 -17.82 22.15
CA ILE A 4 4.59 -18.48 21.39
C ILE A 4 3.21 -18.08 21.93
N GLY A 5 3.03 -18.06 23.26
CA GLY A 5 1.75 -17.71 23.88
C GLY A 5 1.35 -16.26 23.61
N GLN A 6 2.33 -15.36 23.48
CA GLN A 6 2.09 -13.95 23.17
C GLN A 6 1.59 -13.76 21.73
N VAL A 7 2.13 -14.50 20.77
CA VAL A 7 1.90 -14.27 19.32
C VAL A 7 0.84 -15.18 18.72
N ARG A 8 0.68 -16.41 19.24
CA ARG A 8 -0.25 -17.43 18.72
C ARG A 8 -1.67 -16.92 18.47
N PRO A 9 -2.30 -16.16 19.39
CA PRO A 9 -3.68 -15.74 19.18
C PRO A 9 -3.86 -14.87 17.93
N ALA A 10 -2.79 -14.20 17.48
CA ALA A 10 -2.79 -13.34 16.30
C ALA A 10 -2.63 -14.11 14.98
N ILE A 11 -2.30 -15.41 15.00
CA ILE A 11 -2.08 -16.19 13.78
C ILE A 11 -3.41 -16.76 13.28
N VAL A 12 -3.71 -16.52 12.01
CA VAL A 12 -4.99 -16.93 11.40
C VAL A 12 -4.76 -17.77 10.15
N ALA A 13 -5.75 -18.57 9.77
CA ALA A 13 -5.86 -19.15 8.43
C ALA A 13 -6.78 -18.28 7.57
N ILE A 14 -6.45 -18.15 6.30
CA ILE A 14 -7.27 -17.46 5.30
C ILE A 14 -7.71 -18.51 4.28
N LEU A 15 -9.02 -18.68 4.17
CA LEU A 15 -9.68 -19.69 3.36
C LEU A 15 -10.31 -19.01 2.15
N GLN A 16 -9.97 -19.47 0.96
CA GLN A 16 -10.40 -18.87 -0.29
C GLN A 16 -10.86 -19.95 -1.27
N GLY A 17 -11.96 -19.71 -1.95
CA GLY A 17 -12.55 -20.66 -2.89
C GLY A 17 -14.05 -20.47 -3.04
N GLY A 18 -14.56 -20.75 -4.24
CA GLY A 18 -15.99 -20.72 -4.52
C GLY A 18 -16.72 -21.98 -3.99
N PRO A 19 -18.05 -22.00 -4.00
CA PRO A 19 -18.88 -23.09 -3.45
C PRO A 19 -18.60 -24.50 -4.02
N ALA A 20 -17.94 -24.60 -5.17
CA ALA A 20 -17.66 -25.85 -5.89
C ALA A 20 -16.18 -26.06 -6.25
N GLY A 21 -15.27 -25.22 -5.77
CA GLY A 21 -13.83 -25.29 -6.06
C GLY A 21 -12.99 -25.79 -4.87
N PRO A 22 -11.73 -26.21 -5.10
CA PRO A 22 -10.82 -26.51 -4.00
C PRO A 22 -10.60 -25.27 -3.13
N VAL A 23 -10.66 -25.44 -1.81
CA VAL A 23 -10.35 -24.38 -0.84
C VAL A 23 -8.84 -24.20 -0.78
N GLN A 24 -8.36 -23.06 -1.24
CA GLN A 24 -6.99 -22.61 -1.01
C GLN A 24 -6.88 -22.06 0.41
N VAL A 25 -5.82 -22.46 1.10
CA VAL A 25 -5.54 -21.99 2.45
C VAL A 25 -4.19 -21.29 2.48
N SER A 26 -4.17 -20.10 3.03
CA SER A 26 -2.97 -19.36 3.40
C SER A 26 -3.02 -18.95 4.87
N SER A 27 -1.98 -18.32 5.37
CA SER A 27 -1.90 -17.81 6.73
C SER A 27 -1.99 -16.28 6.73
N GLY A 28 -2.24 -15.71 7.90
CA GLY A 28 -2.18 -14.27 8.14
C GLY A 28 -1.76 -13.96 9.57
N CYS A 29 -1.45 -12.69 9.82
CA CYS A 29 -1.15 -12.19 11.16
C CYS A 29 -2.05 -11.00 11.49
N LEU A 30 -2.83 -11.09 12.56
CA LEU A 30 -3.56 -9.97 13.13
C LEU A 30 -2.55 -8.95 13.66
N ILE A 31 -2.71 -7.69 13.26
CA ILE A 31 -1.83 -6.57 13.62
C ILE A 31 -2.58 -5.43 14.32
N HIS A 32 -3.88 -5.60 14.56
CA HIS A 32 -4.68 -4.60 15.27
C HIS A 32 -5.94 -5.19 15.92
N GLN A 33 -6.37 -4.60 17.03
CA GLN A 33 -7.58 -4.97 17.78
C GLN A 33 -8.87 -4.91 16.94
N LYS A 34 -8.93 -4.00 15.96
CA LYS A 34 -10.09 -3.86 15.05
C LYS A 34 -10.10 -4.89 13.91
N GLY A 35 -9.38 -6.00 14.03
CA GLY A 35 -9.44 -7.08 13.05
C GLY A 35 -8.58 -6.89 11.80
N PHE A 36 -7.57 -6.01 11.82
CA PHE A 36 -6.66 -5.84 10.68
C PHE A 36 -5.65 -6.97 10.65
N ILE A 37 -5.54 -7.63 9.50
CA ILE A 37 -4.70 -8.80 9.28
C ILE A 37 -3.79 -8.52 8.10
N ILE A 38 -2.49 -8.73 8.28
CA ILE A 38 -1.53 -8.70 7.18
C ILE A 38 -1.25 -10.11 6.67
N THR A 39 -1.08 -10.21 5.36
CA THR A 39 -0.72 -11.43 4.64
C THR A 39 -0.03 -11.06 3.31
N THR A 40 0.28 -12.06 2.49
CA THR A 40 0.76 -11.87 1.12
C THR A 40 -0.37 -11.75 0.12
N ASP A 41 -0.15 -11.04 -0.98
CA ASP A 41 -1.18 -10.81 -1.99
C ASP A 41 -1.45 -12.02 -2.89
N LEU A 42 -0.40 -12.77 -3.25
CA LEU A 42 -0.46 -13.79 -4.28
C LEU A 42 -1.49 -14.91 -4.03
N PRO A 43 -1.72 -15.38 -2.78
CA PRO A 43 -2.85 -16.25 -2.48
C PRO A 43 -4.18 -15.51 -2.57
N ILE A 44 -4.21 -14.24 -2.12
CA ILE A 44 -5.45 -13.50 -1.94
C ILE A 44 -6.09 -13.09 -3.27
N ARG A 45 -5.32 -12.41 -4.13
CA ARG A 45 -5.71 -11.89 -5.46
C ARG A 45 -7.01 -11.09 -5.50
N GLY A 46 -7.43 -10.52 -4.37
CA GLY A 46 -8.71 -9.81 -4.25
C GLY A 46 -9.94 -10.71 -4.21
N CYS A 47 -9.77 -12.04 -4.19
CA CYS A 47 -10.89 -12.97 -4.10
C CYS A 47 -11.59 -12.83 -2.73
N PRO A 48 -12.91 -13.01 -2.65
CA PRO A 48 -13.61 -13.11 -1.36
C PRO A 48 -13.22 -14.41 -0.64
N GLY A 49 -13.40 -14.43 0.68
CA GLY A 49 -13.09 -15.60 1.49
C GLY A 49 -13.40 -15.40 2.96
N LEU A 50 -12.89 -16.32 3.78
CA LEU A 50 -13.07 -16.33 5.22
C LEU A 50 -11.72 -16.34 5.93
N VAL A 51 -11.66 -15.75 7.12
CA VAL A 51 -10.56 -15.91 8.06
C VAL A 51 -11.01 -16.85 9.17
N LEU A 52 -10.20 -17.87 9.46
CA LEU A 52 -10.32 -18.74 10.62
C LEU A 52 -9.30 -18.32 11.69
N THR A 53 -9.82 -17.91 12.85
CA THR A 53 -9.04 -17.46 14.01
C THR A 53 -8.58 -18.65 14.88
N ASP A 54 -7.60 -18.45 15.78
CA ASP A 54 -7.07 -19.52 16.66
C ASP A 54 -8.13 -20.07 17.65
N ASP A 55 -9.16 -19.28 17.97
CA ASP A 55 -10.35 -19.70 18.72
C ASP A 55 -11.43 -20.37 17.85
N LEU A 56 -11.08 -20.74 16.62
CA LEU A 56 -11.91 -21.51 15.67
C LEU A 56 -13.16 -20.77 15.18
N VAL A 57 -13.16 -19.44 15.22
CA VAL A 57 -14.24 -18.61 14.70
C VAL A 57 -13.94 -18.16 13.27
N LEU A 58 -14.95 -18.27 12.39
CA LEU A 58 -14.90 -17.83 11.00
C LEU A 58 -15.47 -16.43 10.84
N TYR A 59 -14.74 -15.58 10.12
CA TYR A 59 -15.16 -14.23 9.76
C TYR A 59 -15.03 -14.02 8.26
N PRO A 60 -16.03 -13.44 7.56
CA PRO A 60 -15.79 -12.89 6.24
C PRO A 60 -14.78 -11.76 6.34
N TYR A 61 -13.82 -11.71 5.42
CA TYR A 61 -12.87 -10.61 5.35
C TYR A 61 -13.22 -9.62 4.24
N GLN A 62 -12.79 -8.38 4.46
CA GLN A 62 -12.75 -7.32 3.47
C GLN A 62 -11.29 -7.09 3.10
N VAL A 63 -11.02 -6.92 1.82
CA VAL A 63 -9.69 -6.47 1.37
C VAL A 63 -9.61 -4.98 1.63
N VAL A 64 -8.71 -4.59 2.53
CA VAL A 64 -8.44 -3.19 2.86
C VAL A 64 -7.51 -2.56 1.85
N GLY A 65 -6.39 -3.21 1.53
CA GLY A 65 -5.41 -2.66 0.61
C GLY A 65 -4.53 -3.77 0.07
N ARG A 66 -4.05 -3.60 -1.16
CA ARG A 66 -3.19 -4.56 -1.85
C ARG A 66 -2.08 -3.83 -2.57
N LEU A 67 -0.89 -4.41 -2.48
CA LEU A 67 0.29 -4.06 -3.27
C LEU A 67 0.80 -5.35 -3.91
N PRO A 68 0.17 -5.81 -5.02
CA PRO A 68 0.54 -7.07 -5.68
C PRO A 68 2.01 -7.18 -6.06
N GLU A 69 2.61 -6.07 -6.51
CA GLU A 69 4.02 -5.91 -6.86
C GLU A 69 4.94 -6.18 -5.66
N LYS A 70 4.51 -5.71 -4.47
CA LYS A 70 5.22 -5.92 -3.19
C LYS A 70 4.88 -7.24 -2.51
N ASP A 71 3.89 -7.96 -3.06
CA ASP A 71 3.24 -9.14 -2.48
C ASP A 71 2.69 -8.91 -1.07
N ILE A 72 2.01 -7.78 -0.85
CA ILE A 72 1.41 -7.41 0.44
C ILE A 72 -0.09 -7.25 0.29
N CYS A 73 -0.84 -7.80 1.23
CA CYS A 73 -2.28 -7.61 1.34
C CYS A 73 -2.68 -7.33 2.80
N LEU A 74 -3.49 -6.30 2.98
CA LEU A 74 -4.11 -5.93 4.24
C LEU A 74 -5.59 -6.30 4.17
N LEU A 75 -6.03 -7.14 5.10
CA LEU A 75 -7.40 -7.58 5.27
C LEU A 75 -8.00 -6.99 6.54
N ARG A 76 -9.32 -6.96 6.61
CA ARG A 76 -10.07 -6.66 7.82
C ARG A 76 -11.17 -7.68 8.03
N ILE A 77 -11.36 -8.08 9.29
CA ILE A 77 -12.51 -8.82 9.75
C ILE A 77 -13.29 -8.00 10.79
N ASP A 78 -14.62 -8.07 10.73
CA ASP A 78 -15.47 -7.45 11.74
C ASP A 78 -15.64 -8.43 12.90
N ARG A 79 -14.90 -8.18 13.98
CA ARG A 79 -14.91 -8.98 15.19
C ARG A 79 -14.98 -8.11 16.44
N ASP A 80 -15.54 -8.67 17.49
CA ASP A 80 -15.55 -8.07 18.82
C ASP A 80 -14.35 -8.56 19.65
N GLY A 81 -13.97 -7.76 20.65
CA GLY A 81 -12.99 -8.12 21.67
C GLY A 81 -11.59 -7.50 21.49
N SER A 82 -10.83 -7.46 22.59
CA SER A 82 -9.45 -7.00 22.59
C SER A 82 -8.49 -8.19 22.64
N GLN A 83 -8.08 -8.67 21.46
CA GLN A 83 -7.01 -9.66 21.37
C GLN A 83 -5.64 -8.96 21.34
N ALA A 84 -4.65 -9.56 22.02
CA ALA A 84 -3.27 -9.15 21.85
C ALA A 84 -2.78 -9.51 20.45
N TYR A 85 -1.91 -8.67 19.89
CA TYR A 85 -1.31 -8.86 18.58
C TYR A 85 0.17 -8.44 18.65
N PRO A 86 1.06 -9.05 17.84
CA PRO A 86 2.45 -8.65 17.76
C PRO A 86 2.57 -7.27 17.10
N ARG A 87 3.62 -6.53 17.46
CA ARG A 87 3.96 -5.27 16.78
C ARG A 87 4.66 -5.56 15.46
N LEU A 88 4.60 -4.61 14.53
CA LEU A 88 5.52 -4.56 13.40
C LEU A 88 6.86 -4.02 13.91
N GLY A 89 7.90 -4.84 13.82
CA GLY A 89 9.26 -4.48 14.21
C GLY A 89 9.99 -3.73 13.11
N SER A 90 11.28 -4.05 12.95
CA SER A 90 12.15 -3.55 11.89
C SER A 90 12.90 -4.72 11.27
N SER A 91 12.98 -4.71 9.95
CA SER A 91 13.83 -5.61 9.14
C SER A 91 15.19 -5.01 8.80
N LYS A 92 15.43 -3.73 9.11
CA LYS A 92 16.76 -3.12 9.06
C LYS A 92 17.68 -3.73 10.12
N GLY A 93 18.94 -3.95 9.72
CA GLY A 93 19.96 -4.51 10.63
C GLY A 93 19.85 -6.00 10.88
N LEU A 94 18.98 -6.72 10.14
CA LEU A 94 18.99 -8.17 10.14
C LEU A 94 20.31 -8.71 9.59
N ALA A 95 20.82 -9.79 10.20
CA ALA A 95 22.03 -10.46 9.78
C ALA A 95 21.78 -11.95 9.58
N ALA A 96 22.60 -12.56 8.71
CA ALA A 96 22.61 -14.00 8.55
C ALA A 96 22.93 -14.70 9.89
N GLY A 97 22.21 -15.78 10.20
CA GLY A 97 22.33 -16.51 11.46
C GLY A 97 21.44 -16.00 12.60
N HIS A 98 20.71 -14.88 12.42
CA HIS A 98 19.70 -14.47 13.40
C HIS A 98 18.61 -15.54 13.53
N ARG A 99 18.34 -15.98 14.76
CA ARG A 99 17.26 -16.91 15.08
C ARG A 99 15.92 -16.18 15.06
N VAL A 100 14.94 -16.79 14.41
CA VAL A 100 13.59 -16.25 14.26
C VAL A 100 12.57 -17.36 14.46
N LEU A 101 11.38 -16.98 14.89
CA LEU A 101 10.22 -17.86 14.96
C LEU A 101 9.33 -17.58 13.75
N VAL A 102 8.95 -18.60 13.01
CA VAL A 102 7.94 -18.49 11.95
C VAL A 102 6.65 -19.15 12.38
N ALA A 103 5.52 -18.60 11.95
CA ALA A 103 4.20 -19.11 12.30
C ALA A 103 3.24 -19.11 11.11
N GLY A 104 2.24 -19.97 11.17
CA GLY A 104 1.16 -20.05 10.20
C GLY A 104 0.08 -21.03 10.65
N ASN A 105 -0.97 -21.18 9.85
CA ASN A 105 -2.06 -22.11 10.12
C ASN A 105 -2.25 -23.04 8.90
N PRO A 106 -1.38 -24.06 8.74
CA PRO A 106 -1.33 -24.89 7.55
C PRO A 106 -2.64 -25.67 7.36
N GLY A 107 -3.29 -25.42 6.22
CA GLY A 107 -4.54 -26.09 5.84
C GLY A 107 -5.72 -25.79 6.78
N GLY A 108 -5.62 -24.77 7.65
CA GLY A 108 -6.68 -24.39 8.58
C GLY A 108 -6.86 -25.40 9.74
N ARG A 109 -5.83 -26.21 10.03
CA ARG A 109 -5.90 -27.31 11.02
C ARG A 109 -5.33 -26.95 12.39
N GLY A 110 -4.88 -25.71 12.56
CA GLY A 110 -4.30 -25.20 13.80
C GLY A 110 -3.00 -24.44 13.56
N VAL A 111 -2.65 -23.55 14.49
CA VAL A 111 -1.44 -22.74 14.42
C VAL A 111 -0.20 -23.63 14.63
N ALA A 112 0.73 -23.55 13.68
CA ALA A 112 2.02 -24.21 13.71
C ALA A 112 3.15 -23.18 13.83
N PHE A 113 4.21 -23.58 14.54
CA PHE A 113 5.43 -22.79 14.71
C PHE A 113 6.64 -23.58 14.28
N ALA A 114 7.64 -22.89 13.72
CA ALA A 114 8.96 -23.45 13.50
C ALA A 114 10.03 -22.42 13.84
N GLU A 115 11.14 -22.89 14.40
CA GLU A 115 12.34 -22.08 14.55
C GLU A 115 13.15 -22.12 13.26
N ARG A 116 13.66 -20.96 12.84
CA ARG A 116 14.45 -20.74 11.64
C ARG A 116 15.62 -19.78 11.91
N LEU A 117 16.55 -19.76 10.98
CA LEU A 117 17.60 -18.77 10.84
C LEU A 117 17.30 -17.89 9.63
N ILE A 118 17.68 -16.62 9.73
CA ILE A 118 17.85 -15.79 8.54
C ILE A 118 19.08 -16.33 7.81
N ALA A 119 18.88 -16.94 6.65
CA ALA A 119 19.98 -17.43 5.80
C ALA A 119 20.65 -16.25 5.10
N ASN A 120 19.86 -15.30 4.60
CA ASN A 120 20.33 -14.06 4.01
C ASN A 120 19.30 -12.95 4.24
N PRO A 121 19.67 -11.79 4.81
CA PRO A 121 18.72 -10.73 5.14
C PRO A 121 18.19 -9.94 3.92
N ALA A 122 18.84 -10.02 2.76
CA ALA A 122 18.46 -9.25 1.58
C ALA A 122 18.84 -9.97 0.28
N VAL A 123 17.90 -10.70 -0.31
CA VAL A 123 18.08 -11.40 -1.60
C VAL A 123 17.13 -10.88 -2.67
N ALA A 124 17.57 -10.95 -3.93
CA ALA A 124 16.65 -10.86 -5.05
C ALA A 124 15.75 -12.12 -5.08
N PRO A 125 14.51 -12.02 -5.56
CA PRO A 125 13.61 -13.17 -5.56
C PRO A 125 13.99 -14.25 -6.59
N SER A 126 14.55 -13.89 -7.76
CA SER A 126 14.97 -14.87 -8.77
C SER A 126 16.28 -14.51 -9.48
N THR A 127 16.82 -15.43 -10.26
CA THR A 127 18.00 -15.18 -11.11
C THR A 127 17.72 -14.12 -12.19
N GLN A 128 16.51 -14.10 -12.75
CA GLN A 128 16.10 -13.09 -13.73
C GLN A 128 16.15 -11.68 -13.11
N ASP A 129 15.64 -11.54 -11.89
CA ASP A 129 15.72 -10.30 -11.12
C ASP A 129 17.17 -9.87 -10.89
N VAL A 130 18.09 -10.80 -10.67
CA VAL A 130 19.53 -10.51 -10.51
C VAL A 130 20.16 -10.01 -11.81
N LEU A 131 19.75 -10.55 -12.96
CA LEU A 131 20.28 -10.15 -14.27
C LEU A 131 19.77 -8.77 -14.69
N GLU A 132 18.52 -8.44 -14.37
CA GLU A 132 17.93 -7.12 -14.65
C GLU A 132 18.62 -6.00 -13.86
N ILE A 133 19.15 -6.31 -12.67
CA ILE A 133 19.86 -5.33 -11.82
C ILE A 133 21.38 -5.32 -12.02
N ALA A 134 21.94 -6.17 -12.88
CA ALA A 134 23.38 -6.20 -13.15
C ALA A 134 23.80 -4.91 -13.91
N GLY A 135 23.87 -3.79 -13.18
CA GLY A 135 24.05 -2.43 -13.71
C GLY A 135 23.24 -1.35 -13.00
N LEU A 136 22.26 -1.71 -12.17
CA LEU A 136 21.42 -0.80 -11.38
C LEU A 136 21.86 -0.76 -9.90
N GLY A 137 21.64 0.38 -9.24
CA GLY A 137 22.02 0.56 -7.83
C GLY A 137 21.24 -0.37 -6.87
N PRO A 138 21.79 -0.66 -5.67
CA PRO A 138 21.21 -1.63 -4.72
C PRO A 138 19.78 -1.31 -4.25
N ASP A 139 19.35 -0.05 -4.33
CA ASP A 139 18.03 0.46 -3.91
C ASP A 139 16.93 0.33 -4.98
N GLN A 140 17.26 -0.19 -6.17
CA GLN A 140 16.34 -0.21 -7.32
C GLN A 140 15.41 -1.43 -7.35
N MET A 141 15.47 -2.34 -6.35
CA MET A 141 14.63 -3.55 -6.33
C MET A 141 14.19 -3.97 -4.93
N ASP A 142 13.02 -4.60 -4.87
CA ASP A 142 12.47 -5.24 -3.68
C ASP A 142 13.30 -6.45 -3.21
N ARG A 143 14.05 -6.30 -2.12
CA ARG A 143 14.81 -7.38 -1.47
C ARG A 143 13.97 -8.19 -0.49
N PHE A 144 14.18 -9.50 -0.42
CA PHE A 144 13.48 -10.42 0.48
C PHE A 144 14.40 -10.96 1.57
N ILE A 145 13.82 -11.37 2.69
CA ILE A 145 14.51 -12.12 3.73
C ILE A 145 14.49 -13.59 3.32
N GLN A 146 15.65 -14.22 3.18
CA GLN A 146 15.77 -15.65 2.97
C GLN A 146 15.85 -16.37 4.31
N LEU A 147 15.02 -17.39 4.49
CA LEU A 147 14.97 -18.25 5.67
C LEU A 147 15.64 -19.59 5.35
N ASP A 148 16.27 -20.19 6.36
CA ASP A 148 16.63 -21.60 6.27
C ASP A 148 15.37 -22.48 6.33
N GLY A 149 15.45 -23.69 5.79
CA GLY A 149 14.40 -24.70 5.95
C GLY A 149 13.03 -24.40 5.34
N ARG A 150 12.18 -25.42 5.29
CA ARG A 150 10.89 -25.37 4.59
C ARG A 150 9.86 -24.51 5.34
N VAL A 151 9.18 -23.62 4.61
CA VAL A 151 8.06 -22.79 5.12
C VAL A 151 6.71 -23.11 4.45
N THR A 152 6.62 -24.21 3.71
CA THR A 152 5.38 -24.68 3.08
C THR A 152 4.24 -24.79 4.09
N GLY A 153 3.10 -24.17 3.78
CA GLY A 153 1.93 -24.10 4.67
C GLY A 153 1.94 -22.92 5.66
N LEU A 154 3.03 -22.15 5.72
CA LEU A 154 3.14 -20.94 6.55
C LEU A 154 3.06 -19.64 5.74
N VAL A 155 2.93 -19.71 4.41
CA VAL A 155 2.81 -18.56 3.51
C VAL A 155 1.69 -17.62 3.97
N GLY A 156 1.99 -16.32 3.99
CA GLY A 156 1.16 -15.26 4.53
C GLY A 156 1.31 -15.06 6.05
N GLY A 157 1.95 -15.99 6.74
CA GLY A 157 2.23 -15.91 8.18
C GLY A 157 3.49 -15.12 8.52
N PRO A 158 3.68 -14.74 9.80
CA PRO A 158 4.77 -13.85 10.20
C PRO A 158 6.09 -14.57 10.44
N VAL A 159 7.17 -13.83 10.18
CA VAL A 159 8.52 -14.06 10.73
C VAL A 159 8.67 -13.15 11.94
N ILE A 160 9.04 -13.71 13.08
CA ILE A 160 8.98 -13.06 14.40
C ILE A 160 10.38 -13.07 15.03
N ASP A 161 10.81 -11.93 15.53
CA ASP A 161 12.07 -11.79 16.28
C ASP A 161 11.95 -12.33 17.72
N THR A 162 13.05 -12.29 18.48
CA THR A 162 13.08 -12.79 19.86
C THR A 162 12.26 -11.96 20.85
N ASP A 163 11.88 -10.74 20.48
CA ASP A 163 11.08 -9.82 21.29
C ASP A 163 9.57 -9.93 20.97
N GLY A 164 9.20 -10.77 20.00
CA GLY A 164 7.81 -10.97 19.59
C GLY A 164 7.29 -9.94 18.61
N ASN A 165 8.16 -9.20 17.92
CA ASN A 165 7.77 -8.32 16.83
C ASN A 165 7.86 -9.05 15.48
N VAL A 166 6.94 -8.73 14.59
CA VAL A 166 6.95 -9.21 13.20
C VAL A 166 8.03 -8.45 12.43
N ILE A 167 8.97 -9.18 11.84
CA ILE A 167 10.07 -8.64 11.02
C ILE A 167 9.94 -8.99 9.53
N GLY A 168 9.00 -9.87 9.18
CA GLY A 168 8.64 -10.15 7.80
C GLY A 168 7.39 -11.02 7.67
N ILE A 169 6.90 -11.21 6.45
CA ILE A 169 5.75 -12.05 6.12
C ILE A 169 6.16 -13.07 5.07
N ILE A 170 5.94 -14.35 5.35
CA ILE A 170 6.38 -15.47 4.50
C ILE A 170 5.65 -15.41 3.16
N THR A 171 6.38 -15.52 2.05
CA THR A 171 5.81 -15.44 0.70
C THR A 171 6.05 -16.71 -0.10
N SER A 172 5.14 -16.99 -1.03
CA SER A 172 5.30 -18.02 -2.07
C SER A 172 5.98 -17.49 -3.34
N LYS A 173 6.30 -16.19 -3.41
CA LYS A 173 7.05 -15.60 -4.53
C LYS A 173 8.42 -16.29 -4.62
N ALA A 174 8.74 -16.76 -5.83
CA ALA A 174 9.95 -17.52 -6.15
C ALA A 174 10.18 -18.84 -5.37
N MET A 175 9.19 -19.36 -4.65
CA MET A 175 9.26 -20.71 -4.04
C MET A 175 9.21 -21.85 -5.08
N THR A 176 9.25 -21.54 -6.38
CA THR A 176 9.40 -22.52 -7.46
C THR A 176 10.83 -23.05 -7.60
N GLU A 177 11.81 -22.36 -7.01
CA GLU A 177 13.19 -22.83 -6.92
C GLU A 177 13.36 -23.71 -5.66
N ASP A 178 13.87 -24.93 -5.85
CA ASP A 178 14.04 -25.89 -4.76
C ASP A 178 14.92 -25.31 -3.64
N GLY A 179 14.36 -25.24 -2.43
CA GLY A 179 15.08 -24.81 -1.23
C GLY A 179 15.08 -23.30 -0.96
N VAL A 180 14.45 -22.48 -1.81
CA VAL A 180 14.34 -21.03 -1.58
C VAL A 180 13.07 -20.71 -0.78
N ASN A 181 13.25 -20.17 0.43
CA ASN A 181 12.15 -19.81 1.33
C ASN A 181 12.29 -18.33 1.66
N LEU A 182 11.34 -17.51 1.23
CA LEU A 182 11.43 -16.06 1.31
C LEU A 182 10.35 -15.47 2.22
N ALA A 183 10.64 -14.29 2.76
CA ALA A 183 9.69 -13.42 3.43
C ALA A 183 9.83 -11.98 2.94
N VAL A 184 8.69 -11.32 2.76
CA VAL A 184 8.60 -9.88 2.53
C VAL A 184 9.07 -9.16 3.81
N PRO A 185 10.08 -8.27 3.77
CA PRO A 185 10.54 -7.56 4.97
C PRO A 185 9.48 -6.62 5.52
N VAL A 186 9.36 -6.52 6.85
CA VAL A 186 8.34 -5.66 7.48
C VAL A 186 8.52 -4.18 7.15
N ASP A 187 9.75 -3.71 6.92
CA ASP A 187 9.96 -2.29 6.54
C ASP A 187 9.38 -1.96 5.17
N ARG A 188 9.24 -2.94 4.27
CA ARG A 188 8.51 -2.75 3.01
C ARG A 188 7.04 -2.45 3.31
N ILE A 189 6.45 -3.18 4.24
CA ILE A 189 5.07 -2.94 4.69
C ILE A 189 4.95 -1.55 5.32
N ARG A 190 5.89 -1.18 6.21
CA ARG A 190 5.89 0.12 6.89
C ARG A 190 5.97 1.30 5.93
N ALA A 191 6.76 1.15 4.85
CA ALA A 191 6.93 2.19 3.83
C ALA A 191 5.61 2.53 3.12
N PHE A 192 4.80 1.52 2.84
CA PHE A 192 3.53 1.68 2.13
C PHE A 192 2.31 1.55 3.05
N PHE A 193 2.50 1.62 4.37
CA PHE A 193 1.42 1.36 5.31
C PHE A 193 0.34 2.44 5.29
N TYR A 194 0.74 3.69 5.03
CA TYR A 194 -0.20 4.78 4.79
C TYR A 194 -1.07 4.49 3.57
N GLU A 195 -0.49 4.05 2.45
CA GLU A 195 -1.26 3.72 1.23
C GLU A 195 -2.21 2.54 1.46
N LEU A 196 -1.76 1.52 2.20
CA LEU A 196 -2.57 0.35 2.53
C LEU A 196 -3.73 0.69 3.47
N LEU A 197 -3.50 1.52 4.49
CA LEU A 197 -4.48 1.80 5.55
C LEU A 197 -5.32 3.06 5.28
N ALA A 198 -4.75 4.07 4.64
CA ALA A 198 -5.32 5.35 4.22
C ALA A 198 -6.38 5.87 5.21
N PRO A 199 -6.04 6.00 6.52
CA PRO A 199 -7.06 6.18 7.55
C PRO A 199 -7.76 7.54 7.44
N GLU A 200 -7.05 8.57 6.97
CA GLU A 200 -7.58 9.92 6.76
C GLU A 200 -8.55 9.95 5.58
N GLU A 201 -8.15 9.40 4.43
CA GLU A 201 -8.98 9.31 3.24
C GLU A 201 -10.25 8.48 3.50
N ARG A 202 -10.09 7.30 4.12
CA ARG A 202 -11.21 6.41 4.44
C ARG A 202 -12.13 6.95 5.51
N GLY A 203 -11.56 7.66 6.49
CA GLY A 203 -12.33 8.35 7.51
C GLY A 203 -12.95 9.65 7.02
N GLY A 204 -12.54 10.15 5.85
CA GLY A 204 -12.98 11.43 5.28
C GLY A 204 -12.53 12.63 6.12
N PHE A 205 -11.51 12.48 6.96
CA PHE A 205 -11.00 13.53 7.84
C PHE A 205 -9.53 13.80 7.55
N TRP A 206 -9.03 14.92 8.03
CA TRP A 206 -7.66 15.34 7.79
C TRP A 206 -7.04 15.90 9.06
N THR A 207 -5.80 15.49 9.35
CA THR A 207 -5.04 15.98 10.51
C THR A 207 -4.14 17.17 10.16
N GLY A 208 -3.70 17.26 8.90
CA GLY A 208 -2.65 18.19 8.47
C GLY A 208 -1.24 17.74 8.84
N LEU A 209 -1.04 16.46 9.21
CA LEU A 209 0.26 15.92 9.62
C LEU A 209 0.76 14.87 8.63
N GLU A 210 2.04 14.95 8.28
CA GLU A 210 2.79 13.82 7.73
C GLU A 210 3.74 13.30 8.81
N VAL A 211 3.67 12.01 9.13
CA VAL A 211 4.45 11.38 10.22
C VAL A 211 5.33 10.30 9.63
N ASN A 212 6.59 10.23 10.07
CA ASN A 212 7.53 9.23 9.61
C ASN A 212 7.13 7.82 10.09
N THR A 213 6.76 6.94 9.15
CA THR A 213 6.41 5.54 9.42
C THR A 213 7.61 4.61 9.48
N MET A 214 8.77 5.06 8.99
CA MET A 214 9.99 4.25 8.86
C MET A 214 10.91 4.31 10.07
N THR A 215 10.60 5.18 11.04
CA THR A 215 11.34 5.32 12.30
C THR A 215 10.64 4.59 13.43
N ASN A 216 11.41 4.16 14.44
CA ASN A 216 10.89 3.63 15.71
C ASN A 216 10.42 4.76 16.66
N ASN A 217 9.85 5.82 16.08
CA ASN A 217 9.18 6.94 16.73
C ASN A 217 8.21 7.57 15.73
N ALA A 218 7.14 8.21 16.23
CA ALA A 218 6.18 8.94 15.40
C ALA A 218 6.59 10.41 15.31
N THR A 219 7.64 10.70 14.54
CA THR A 219 8.11 12.08 14.34
C THR A 219 7.33 12.74 13.20
N ILE A 220 6.85 13.96 13.43
CA ILE A 220 6.17 14.77 12.43
C ILE A 220 7.21 15.27 11.42
N LEU A 221 7.01 14.94 10.14
CA LEU A 221 7.84 15.36 9.02
C LEU A 221 7.36 16.69 8.46
N LEU A 222 6.06 16.81 8.21
CA LEU A 222 5.43 18.00 7.66
C LEU A 222 4.15 18.32 8.42
N VAL A 223 3.86 19.62 8.48
CA VAL A 223 2.60 20.16 8.98
C VAL A 223 2.05 21.05 7.88
N ASP A 224 0.85 20.75 7.40
CA ASP A 224 0.16 21.63 6.46
C ASP A 224 -0.21 22.95 7.18
N PRO A 225 0.24 24.12 6.70
CA PRO A 225 -0.07 25.41 7.31
C PRO A 225 -1.56 25.71 7.46
N GLU A 226 -2.40 25.21 6.55
CA GLU A 226 -3.87 25.38 6.59
C GLU A 226 -4.56 24.28 7.42
N GLY A 227 -3.80 23.27 7.83
CA GLY A 227 -4.27 22.07 8.50
C GLY A 227 -4.67 22.24 9.96
N PRO A 228 -5.49 21.33 10.51
CA PRO A 228 -5.89 21.34 11.92
C PRO A 228 -4.73 21.31 12.91
N ALA A 229 -3.66 20.56 12.61
CA ALA A 229 -2.47 20.47 13.45
C ALA A 229 -1.71 21.79 13.57
N ALA A 230 -1.62 22.60 12.50
CA ALA A 230 -0.97 23.91 12.54
C ALA A 230 -1.68 24.86 13.51
N LYS A 231 -3.03 24.80 13.58
CA LYS A 231 -3.86 25.65 14.45
C LYS A 231 -3.60 25.45 15.94
N VAL A 232 -3.03 24.31 16.32
CA VAL A 232 -2.64 24.00 17.71
C VAL A 232 -1.13 24.10 17.94
N GLY A 233 -0.39 24.63 16.97
CA GLY A 233 1.03 24.92 17.07
C GLY A 233 1.93 23.69 17.08
N LEU A 234 1.52 22.60 16.39
CA LEU A 234 2.41 21.50 16.06
C LEU A 234 3.36 21.93 14.94
N ALA A 235 4.58 21.42 14.97
CA ALA A 235 5.62 21.73 13.99
C ALA A 235 6.38 20.47 13.54
N PRO A 236 7.03 20.50 12.36
CA PRO A 236 8.01 19.49 11.98
C PRO A 236 9.04 19.25 13.09
N GLY A 237 9.38 17.98 13.32
CA GLY A 237 10.28 17.54 14.40
C GLY A 237 9.60 17.25 15.74
N ASP A 238 8.35 17.67 15.95
CA ASP A 238 7.58 17.23 17.11
C ASP A 238 7.35 15.71 17.05
N GLN A 239 7.49 15.02 18.19
CA GLN A 239 7.25 13.59 18.31
C GLN A 239 5.89 13.33 18.97
N ILE A 240 5.04 12.53 18.32
CA ILE A 240 3.78 12.06 18.89
C ILE A 240 4.07 10.92 19.87
N LEU A 241 3.76 11.13 21.15
CA LEU A 241 4.05 10.19 22.24
C LEU A 241 2.82 9.38 22.67
N ALA A 242 1.63 9.96 22.55
CA ALA A 242 0.38 9.27 22.84
C ALA A 242 -0.81 9.85 22.07
N VAL A 243 -1.82 9.02 21.80
CA VAL A 243 -3.12 9.40 21.24
C VAL A 243 -4.20 8.80 22.15
N TYR A 244 -5.11 9.64 22.65
CA TYR A 244 -6.13 9.22 23.64
C TYR A 244 -5.54 8.47 24.86
N GLY A 245 -4.39 8.92 25.35
CA GLY A 245 -3.66 8.28 26.46
C GLY A 245 -2.98 6.95 26.11
N ARG A 246 -3.15 6.42 24.90
CA ARG A 246 -2.44 5.21 24.43
C ARG A 246 -1.07 5.60 23.90
N PRO A 247 0.03 4.97 24.35
CA PRO A 247 1.37 5.27 23.86
C PRO A 247 1.48 5.02 22.35
N ILE A 248 2.10 5.98 21.65
CA ILE A 248 2.48 5.86 20.24
C ILE A 248 3.98 5.64 20.19
N ARG A 249 4.40 4.46 19.75
CA ARG A 249 5.83 4.07 19.74
C ARG A 249 6.47 4.34 18.39
N ASP A 250 5.70 4.31 17.32
CA ASP A 250 6.17 4.52 15.96
C ASP A 250 5.05 5.04 15.04
N GLY A 251 5.37 5.30 13.78
CA GLY A 251 4.37 5.75 12.82
C GLY A 251 3.29 4.70 12.49
N THR A 252 3.53 3.41 12.73
CA THR A 252 2.51 2.36 12.57
C THR A 252 1.43 2.50 13.64
N ASP A 253 1.83 2.67 14.91
CA ASP A 253 0.93 2.95 16.03
C ASP A 253 0.11 4.22 15.75
N TRP A 254 0.75 5.27 15.19
CA TRP A 254 0.09 6.50 14.77
C TRP A 254 -1.03 6.24 13.76
N LEU A 255 -0.72 5.59 12.63
CA LEU A 255 -1.71 5.30 11.60
C LEU A 255 -2.86 4.42 12.12
N MET A 256 -2.55 3.46 12.99
CA MET A 256 -3.56 2.63 13.64
C MET A 256 -4.47 3.41 14.59
N ALA A 257 -3.94 4.40 15.30
CA ALA A 257 -4.73 5.25 16.19
C ALA A 257 -5.75 6.12 15.42
N LEU A 258 -5.45 6.45 14.17
CA LEU A 258 -6.33 7.18 13.25
C LEU A 258 -7.48 6.33 12.69
N VAL A 259 -7.41 5.00 12.80
CA VAL A 259 -8.44 4.12 12.22
C VAL A 259 -9.80 4.33 12.88
N GLY A 260 -10.79 4.64 12.04
CA GLY A 260 -12.19 4.83 12.43
C GLY A 260 -12.46 6.14 13.16
N ARG A 261 -11.55 7.12 13.08
CA ARG A 261 -11.84 8.52 13.39
C ARG A 261 -12.72 9.13 12.30
N ARG A 262 -13.38 10.25 12.62
CA ARG A 262 -14.29 10.98 11.73
C ARG A 262 -14.07 12.49 11.83
N PRO A 263 -14.50 13.26 10.82
CA PRO A 263 -14.50 14.71 10.90
C PRO A 263 -15.30 15.21 12.11
N GLY A 264 -14.82 16.28 12.73
CA GLY A 264 -15.40 16.88 13.93
C GLY A 264 -14.97 16.24 15.25
N GLU A 265 -14.30 15.08 15.23
CA GLU A 265 -13.74 14.49 16.45
C GLU A 265 -12.53 15.29 16.96
N ALA A 266 -12.37 15.31 18.28
CA ALA A 266 -11.24 15.91 18.96
C ALA A 266 -10.12 14.86 19.16
N LEU A 267 -9.06 14.94 18.37
CA LEU A 267 -7.90 14.06 18.48
C LEU A 267 -6.95 14.57 19.59
N VAL A 268 -7.00 13.92 20.75
CA VAL A 268 -6.16 14.25 21.90
C VAL A 268 -4.77 13.62 21.74
N LEU A 269 -3.76 14.47 21.64
CA LEU A 269 -2.36 14.09 21.43
C LEU A 269 -1.52 14.50 22.62
N VAL A 270 -0.51 13.68 22.92
CA VAL A 270 0.63 14.09 23.74
C VAL A 270 1.83 14.16 22.81
N VAL A 271 2.47 15.31 22.75
CA VAL A 271 3.66 15.54 21.92
C VAL A 271 4.88 15.92 22.75
N GLY A 272 6.05 15.52 22.26
CA GLY A 272 7.35 15.90 22.80
C GLY A 272 8.17 16.65 21.76
N ARG A 273 8.91 17.68 22.18
CA ARG A 273 9.87 18.39 21.32
C ARG A 273 11.29 18.13 21.81
N GLN A 274 12.19 17.69 20.94
CA GLN A 274 13.62 17.49 21.24
C GLN A 274 14.43 18.79 21.13
N ASP A 275 13.86 19.93 21.55
CA ASP A 275 14.66 21.13 21.76
C ASP A 275 15.47 21.00 23.06
N HIS A 276 16.31 22.00 23.34
CA HIS A 276 17.26 22.02 24.47
C HIS A 276 16.70 21.71 25.87
N GLN A 277 15.38 21.61 26.04
CA GLN A 277 14.72 20.94 27.16
C GLN A 277 13.55 20.06 26.67
N PRO A 278 13.47 18.78 27.08
CA PRO A 278 12.36 17.91 26.71
C PRO A 278 11.05 18.44 27.31
N SER A 279 10.21 19.03 26.47
CA SER A 279 8.87 19.49 26.85
C SER A 279 7.83 18.46 26.40
N ARG A 280 6.97 18.00 27.31
CA ARG A 280 5.79 17.19 27.00
C ARG A 280 4.55 18.06 27.12
N ARG A 281 3.75 18.13 26.06
CA ARG A 281 2.51 18.92 26.02
C ARG A 281 1.36 18.07 25.49
N GLU A 282 0.20 18.22 26.12
CA GLU A 282 -1.07 17.71 25.57
C GLU A 282 -1.68 18.78 24.65
N CYS A 283 -2.17 18.37 23.48
CA CYS A 283 -2.90 19.23 22.57
C CYS A 283 -4.08 18.47 21.96
N THR A 284 -5.11 19.21 21.56
CA THR A 284 -6.33 18.64 20.99
C THR A 284 -6.50 19.16 19.57
N VAL A 285 -6.29 18.29 18.59
CA VAL A 285 -6.48 18.61 17.17
C VAL A 285 -7.93 18.32 16.79
N ASN A 286 -8.69 19.35 16.39
CA ASN A 286 -10.05 19.16 15.92
C ASN A 286 -10.04 18.70 14.46
N LEU A 287 -10.36 17.43 14.22
CA LEU A 287 -10.31 16.83 12.89
C LEU A 287 -11.29 17.53 11.95
N GLN A 288 -10.81 17.96 10.79
CA GLN A 288 -11.63 18.60 9.77
C GLN A 288 -11.94 17.61 8.64
N PRO A 289 -13.01 17.81 7.85
CA PRO A 289 -13.20 17.06 6.61
C PRO A 289 -11.96 17.18 5.71
N TYR A 290 -11.66 16.12 4.96
CA TYR A 290 -10.54 16.13 4.02
C TYR A 290 -10.69 17.31 3.04
N PRO A 291 -9.64 18.11 2.78
CA PRO A 291 -9.73 19.28 1.91
C PRO A 291 -10.13 18.82 0.50
N GLN A 292 -11.24 19.35 -0.01
CA GLN A 292 -11.74 19.01 -1.34
C GLN A 292 -11.23 20.03 -2.35
N LYS A 293 -10.56 19.54 -3.40
CA LYS A 293 -10.08 20.34 -4.51
C LYS A 293 -10.82 19.95 -5.80
N ALA A 294 -12.15 20.00 -5.78
CA ALA A 294 -12.93 19.85 -7.02
C ALA A 294 -12.60 21.03 -7.95
N LEU A 295 -12.32 20.77 -9.22
CA LEU A 295 -12.38 21.84 -10.20
C LEU A 295 -13.82 22.29 -10.37
N THR A 296 -14.02 23.60 -10.44
CA THR A 296 -15.32 24.20 -10.75
C THR A 296 -15.83 23.65 -12.08
N ALA A 297 -17.15 23.50 -12.23
CA ALA A 297 -17.79 23.04 -13.46
C ALA A 297 -17.21 23.74 -14.70
N ARG A 298 -16.49 22.99 -15.55
CA ARG A 298 -16.03 23.46 -16.86
C ARG A 298 -17.16 23.26 -17.87
N GLN A 299 -17.49 24.32 -18.61
CA GLN A 299 -18.41 24.23 -19.74
C GLN A 299 -17.64 23.95 -21.04
N GLY A 300 -18.30 23.31 -22.00
CA GLY A 300 -17.72 23.05 -23.33
C GLY A 300 -16.89 21.78 -23.45
N LEU A 301 -16.81 20.95 -22.41
CA LEU A 301 -16.09 19.67 -22.48
C LEU A 301 -16.77 18.68 -23.43
N SER A 302 -15.97 17.98 -24.23
CA SER A 302 -16.38 16.83 -25.04
C SER A 302 -15.94 15.51 -24.42
N GLU A 303 -16.61 14.41 -24.80
CA GLU A 303 -16.20 13.07 -24.38
C GLU A 303 -14.87 12.66 -24.99
N GLY A 304 -14.02 12.05 -24.16
CA GLY A 304 -12.68 11.60 -24.53
C GLY A 304 -11.60 12.28 -23.70
N ILE A 305 -10.35 11.95 -23.99
CA ILE A 305 -9.17 12.51 -23.33
C ILE A 305 -8.12 12.84 -24.39
N TRP A 306 -7.41 13.96 -24.23
CA TRP A 306 -6.32 14.31 -25.12
C TRP A 306 -5.15 13.36 -24.91
N TYR A 307 -4.48 12.97 -25.99
CA TYR A 307 -3.22 12.26 -25.94
C TYR A 307 -2.18 12.87 -26.88
N ALA A 308 -0.91 12.69 -26.53
CA ALA A 308 0.21 12.96 -27.42
C ALA A 308 1.28 11.87 -27.30
N VAL A 309 1.82 11.45 -28.44
CA VAL A 309 2.86 10.41 -28.57
C VAL A 309 4.18 11.05 -28.96
N PHE A 310 5.26 10.60 -28.34
CA PHE A 310 6.61 11.09 -28.53
C PHE A 310 7.53 9.92 -28.84
N ARG A 311 8.53 10.12 -29.70
CA ARG A 311 9.57 9.13 -29.99
C ARG A 311 10.78 9.37 -29.09
N GLY A 312 11.37 8.30 -28.58
CA GLY A 312 12.62 8.42 -27.84
C GLY A 312 12.92 7.23 -26.95
N ARG A 313 14.18 7.13 -26.55
CA ARG A 313 14.68 6.12 -25.62
C ARG A 313 14.64 6.67 -24.22
N PHE A 314 13.64 6.28 -23.45
CA PHE A 314 13.41 6.77 -22.09
C PHE A 314 13.73 5.67 -21.06
N SER A 315 14.21 6.08 -19.89
CA SER A 315 14.34 5.22 -18.70
C SER A 315 13.55 5.76 -17.51
N ARG A 316 12.92 6.92 -17.71
CA ARG A 316 12.01 7.65 -16.82
C ARG A 316 11.14 8.54 -17.70
N LEU A 317 9.99 8.98 -17.19
CA LEU A 317 9.14 9.91 -17.93
C LEU A 317 9.90 11.19 -18.32
N PRO A 318 9.81 11.63 -19.59
CA PRO A 318 10.43 12.87 -20.02
C PRO A 318 9.63 14.09 -19.56
N ASP A 319 10.28 15.26 -19.59
CA ASP A 319 9.55 16.53 -19.61
C ASP A 319 8.89 16.70 -20.99
N PHE A 320 7.61 16.31 -21.08
CA PHE A 320 6.82 16.39 -22.30
C PHE A 320 6.73 17.81 -22.88
N GLY A 321 6.91 18.86 -22.06
CA GLY A 321 6.91 20.24 -22.54
C GLY A 321 8.13 20.63 -23.37
N GLN A 322 9.19 19.81 -23.34
CA GLN A 322 10.44 20.01 -24.08
C GLN A 322 10.53 19.13 -25.34
N LEU A 323 9.49 18.35 -25.64
CA LEU A 323 9.46 17.43 -26.76
C LEU A 323 8.40 17.85 -27.78
N GLU A 324 8.67 17.56 -29.05
CA GLU A 324 7.68 17.69 -30.12
C GLU A 324 6.90 16.37 -30.27
N PRO A 325 5.56 16.38 -30.22
CA PRO A 325 4.77 15.19 -30.41
C PRO A 325 4.82 14.74 -31.88
N VAL A 326 4.94 13.43 -32.09
CA VAL A 326 4.84 12.80 -33.41
C VAL A 326 3.38 12.72 -33.86
N THR A 327 2.49 12.43 -32.91
CA THR A 327 1.05 12.38 -33.09
C THR A 327 0.37 12.95 -31.85
N TYR A 328 -0.78 13.57 -32.03
CA TYR A 328 -1.68 13.93 -30.95
C TYR A 328 -3.14 13.78 -31.42
N GLY A 329 -4.05 13.57 -30.49
CA GLY A 329 -5.46 13.37 -30.81
C GLY A 329 -6.31 13.14 -29.57
N GLN A 330 -7.55 12.71 -29.78
CA GLN A 330 -8.46 12.33 -28.70
C GLN A 330 -8.63 10.81 -28.66
N ALA A 331 -8.67 10.26 -27.45
CA ALA A 331 -8.95 8.85 -27.20
C ALA A 331 -10.24 8.71 -26.38
N SER A 332 -10.98 7.62 -26.57
CA SER A 332 -12.18 7.30 -25.80
C SER A 332 -11.87 6.64 -24.45
N GLY A 333 -10.62 6.25 -24.22
CA GLY A 333 -10.18 5.50 -23.05
C GLY A 333 -8.70 5.72 -22.75
N ILE A 334 -8.29 5.34 -21.54
CA ILE A 334 -6.87 5.34 -21.13
C ILE A 334 -6.32 3.92 -21.33
N GLY A 335 -5.33 3.82 -22.20
CA GLY A 335 -4.66 2.59 -22.58
C GLY A 335 -4.01 2.74 -23.96
N LEU A 336 -3.46 1.67 -24.50
CA LEU A 336 -2.73 1.73 -25.78
C LEU A 336 -3.63 1.49 -26.99
N SER A 337 -4.83 0.95 -26.79
CA SER A 337 -5.77 0.64 -27.86
C SER A 337 -6.36 1.90 -28.47
N GLY A 338 -6.31 2.02 -29.80
CA GLY A 338 -6.86 3.17 -30.53
C GLY A 338 -5.98 4.42 -30.54
N ILE A 339 -4.75 4.32 -30.02
CA ILE A 339 -3.76 5.42 -30.05
C ILE A 339 -2.92 5.30 -31.32
N GLU A 340 -2.90 6.36 -32.14
CA GLU A 340 -2.11 6.40 -33.35
C GLU A 340 -0.65 6.78 -33.05
N GLY A 341 0.29 6.27 -33.86
CA GLY A 341 1.71 6.60 -33.76
C GLY A 341 2.50 5.80 -32.72
N LEU A 342 1.89 4.85 -32.01
CA LEU A 342 2.59 3.93 -31.12
C LEU A 342 3.51 2.98 -31.90
N GLU A 343 4.69 2.72 -31.34
CA GLU A 343 5.60 1.66 -31.79
C GLU A 343 5.58 0.51 -30.78
N GLN A 344 6.33 -0.54 -31.07
CA GLN A 344 6.52 -1.62 -30.10
C GLN A 344 7.34 -1.17 -28.88
N GLU A 345 8.35 -0.32 -29.08
CA GLU A 345 9.29 0.16 -28.07
C GLU A 345 9.70 1.62 -28.39
N ASP A 346 10.42 2.27 -27.47
CA ASP A 346 11.04 3.59 -27.67
C ASP A 346 10.03 4.71 -27.97
N PHE A 347 8.98 4.78 -27.16
CA PHE A 347 8.02 5.87 -27.19
C PHE A 347 7.61 6.34 -25.79
N ALA A 348 7.08 7.55 -25.72
CA ALA A 348 6.35 8.07 -24.58
C ALA A 348 4.96 8.54 -25.00
N LEU A 349 4.01 8.51 -24.06
CA LEU A 349 2.62 8.84 -24.25
C LEU A 349 2.17 9.67 -23.04
N VAL A 350 1.47 10.76 -23.28
CA VAL A 350 0.81 11.52 -22.22
C VAL A 350 -0.67 11.63 -22.53
N PHE A 351 -1.50 11.38 -21.52
CA PHE A 351 -2.92 11.71 -21.51
C PHE A 351 -3.16 12.93 -20.63
N ASP A 352 -4.04 13.83 -21.07
CA ASP A 352 -4.45 15.02 -20.30
C ASP A 352 -5.94 15.29 -20.48
N GLY A 353 -6.65 15.49 -19.37
CA GLY A 353 -8.08 15.74 -19.38
C GLY A 353 -8.70 15.58 -18.00
N PHE A 354 -9.97 15.16 -17.96
CA PHE A 354 -10.76 15.08 -16.74
C PHE A 354 -11.39 13.71 -16.59
N ILE A 355 -11.49 13.25 -15.34
CA ILE A 355 -12.43 12.22 -14.93
C ILE A 355 -13.63 12.88 -14.27
N ASP A 356 -14.84 12.41 -14.59
CA ASP A 356 -16.07 12.78 -13.90
C ASP A 356 -16.38 11.77 -12.79
N VAL A 357 -16.27 12.21 -11.54
CA VAL A 357 -16.56 11.41 -10.36
C VAL A 357 -18.04 11.58 -10.00
N PRO A 358 -18.91 10.56 -10.13
CA PRO A 358 -20.34 10.77 -10.01
C PRO A 358 -20.81 11.02 -8.57
N ARG A 359 -20.05 10.59 -7.57
CA ARG A 359 -20.38 10.71 -6.15
C ARG A 359 -19.13 10.95 -5.32
N SER A 360 -19.21 11.87 -4.36
CA SER A 360 -18.14 12.05 -3.38
C SER A 360 -17.94 10.76 -2.59
N GLY A 361 -16.69 10.37 -2.37
CA GLY A 361 -16.36 9.15 -1.64
C GLY A 361 -14.89 8.79 -1.74
N VAL A 362 -14.57 7.61 -1.23
CA VAL A 362 -13.21 7.07 -1.24
C VAL A 362 -13.06 6.18 -2.46
N TYR A 363 -11.97 6.39 -3.19
CA TYR A 363 -11.66 5.65 -4.42
C TYR A 363 -10.26 5.09 -4.33
N ARG A 364 -10.09 3.85 -4.78
CA ARG A 364 -8.79 3.25 -5.09
C ARG A 364 -8.51 3.47 -6.57
N ILE A 365 -7.44 4.19 -6.85
CA ILE A 365 -6.90 4.40 -8.19
C ILE A 365 -5.79 3.38 -8.38
N VAL A 366 -5.81 2.63 -9.48
CA VAL A 366 -4.81 1.60 -9.81
C VAL A 366 -4.25 1.90 -11.19
N LEU A 367 -2.94 2.08 -11.26
CA LEU A 367 -2.19 2.31 -12.48
C LEU A 367 -1.27 1.11 -12.73
N GLY A 368 -1.48 0.41 -13.84
CA GLY A 368 -0.63 -0.70 -14.25
C GLY A 368 0.11 -0.37 -15.54
N SER A 369 1.41 -0.62 -15.57
CA SER A 369 2.23 -0.45 -16.79
C SER A 369 3.39 -1.43 -16.88
N ASP A 370 3.73 -1.80 -18.11
CA ASP A 370 5.06 -2.32 -18.48
C ASP A 370 5.96 -1.10 -18.76
N ASP A 371 7.10 -0.98 -18.09
CA ASP A 371 7.86 0.26 -17.92
C ASP A 371 7.05 1.42 -17.29
N GLY A 372 7.60 2.64 -17.29
CA GLY A 372 7.23 3.66 -16.33
C GLY A 372 5.95 4.43 -16.65
N SER A 373 5.15 4.68 -15.62
CA SER A 373 3.99 5.58 -15.68
C SER A 373 3.81 6.41 -14.41
N VAL A 374 3.26 7.62 -14.54
CA VAL A 374 2.96 8.51 -13.41
C VAL A 374 1.61 9.16 -13.63
N LEU A 375 0.78 9.16 -12.59
CA LEU A 375 -0.50 9.84 -12.56
C LEU A 375 -0.43 11.07 -11.67
N LEU A 376 -0.77 12.22 -12.24
CA LEU A 376 -1.14 13.43 -11.51
C LEU A 376 -2.67 13.52 -11.41
N LEU A 377 -3.16 13.86 -10.22
CA LEU A 377 -4.56 14.15 -9.95
C LEU A 377 -4.66 15.56 -9.38
N ASP A 378 -5.46 16.41 -10.01
CA ASP A 378 -5.63 17.84 -9.67
C ASP A 378 -4.30 18.60 -9.52
N GLY A 379 -3.34 18.24 -10.39
CA GLY A 379 -1.99 18.79 -10.43
C GLY A 379 -1.02 18.27 -9.37
N ALA A 380 -1.45 17.36 -8.49
CA ALA A 380 -0.59 16.74 -7.48
C ALA A 380 -0.24 15.28 -7.84
N PRO A 381 0.96 14.77 -7.50
CA PRO A 381 1.29 13.36 -7.65
C PRO A 381 0.29 12.45 -6.94
N ALA A 382 -0.32 11.54 -7.69
CA ALA A 382 -1.26 10.55 -7.17
C ALA A 382 -0.62 9.16 -7.08
N ILE A 383 0.03 8.72 -8.17
CA ILE A 383 0.72 7.43 -8.27
C ILE A 383 2.01 7.65 -9.05
N ASP A 384 3.13 7.14 -8.53
CA ASP A 384 4.43 7.07 -9.22
C ASP A 384 4.80 5.60 -9.42
N ASN A 385 4.72 5.15 -10.68
CA ASN A 385 5.12 3.84 -11.15
C ASN A 385 6.21 4.01 -12.23
N ASP A 386 7.10 4.99 -12.08
CA ASP A 386 8.14 5.32 -13.07
C ASP A 386 9.34 4.37 -13.04
N GLY A 387 10.10 4.34 -14.13
CA GLY A 387 11.29 3.49 -14.30
C GLY A 387 11.08 2.29 -15.23
N ILE A 388 12.15 1.52 -15.46
CA ILE A 388 12.12 0.32 -16.29
C ILE A 388 11.75 -0.87 -15.42
N HIS A 389 10.68 -1.58 -15.77
CA HIS A 389 10.20 -2.75 -15.03
C HIS A 389 9.21 -3.56 -15.89
N PRO A 390 9.06 -4.87 -15.66
CA PRO A 390 7.97 -5.63 -16.26
C PRO A 390 6.60 -5.08 -15.82
N TYR A 391 5.51 -5.50 -16.48
CA TYR A 391 4.16 -5.13 -16.07
C TYR A 391 3.95 -5.29 -14.55
N GLN A 392 3.65 -4.17 -13.90
CA GLN A 392 3.29 -4.11 -12.49
C GLN A 392 2.18 -3.08 -12.27
N GLU A 393 1.52 -3.14 -11.12
CA GLU A 393 0.50 -2.17 -10.72
C GLU A 393 0.99 -1.39 -9.50
N ALA A 394 0.68 -0.10 -9.47
CA ALA A 394 0.74 0.75 -8.29
C ALA A 394 -0.65 1.30 -8.00
N SER A 395 -0.96 1.62 -6.74
CA SER A 395 -2.28 2.12 -6.38
C SER A 395 -2.26 3.17 -5.28
N ALA A 396 -3.25 4.05 -5.31
CA ALA A 396 -3.44 5.08 -4.30
C ALA A 396 -4.91 5.13 -3.89
N VAL A 397 -5.16 5.37 -2.59
CA VAL A 397 -6.49 5.66 -2.08
C VAL A 397 -6.65 7.17 -2.01
N ARG A 398 -7.75 7.71 -2.55
CA ARG A 398 -8.06 9.13 -2.55
C ARG A 398 -9.52 9.36 -2.17
N HIS A 399 -9.75 10.35 -1.32
CA HIS A 399 -11.09 10.86 -1.08
C HIS A 399 -11.42 11.90 -2.16
N LEU A 400 -12.28 11.54 -3.11
CA LEU A 400 -12.69 12.40 -4.23
C LEU A 400 -14.06 13.02 -3.97
N SER A 401 -14.23 14.27 -4.39
CA SER A 401 -15.52 14.93 -4.45
C SER A 401 -16.29 14.53 -5.71
N ALA A 402 -17.62 14.63 -5.70
CA ALA A 402 -18.39 14.53 -6.93
C ALA A 402 -18.01 15.69 -7.88
N GLY A 403 -17.87 15.39 -9.17
CA GLY A 403 -17.54 16.34 -10.23
C GLY A 403 -16.21 16.06 -10.91
N LEU A 404 -15.68 17.09 -11.57
CA LEU A 404 -14.51 16.96 -12.43
C LEU A 404 -13.22 17.02 -11.62
N HIS A 405 -12.35 16.05 -11.88
CA HIS A 405 -10.98 16.01 -11.41
C HIS A 405 -10.04 15.99 -12.61
N HIS A 406 -9.03 16.87 -12.61
CA HIS A 406 -8.04 16.87 -13.68
C HIS A 406 -7.10 15.68 -13.49
N ILE A 407 -6.80 15.01 -14.60
CA ILE A 407 -5.80 13.96 -14.63
C ILE A 407 -4.78 14.27 -15.72
N ARG A 408 -3.53 13.98 -15.39
CA ARG A 408 -2.45 13.89 -16.37
C ARG A 408 -1.68 12.62 -16.12
N LEU A 409 -1.66 11.74 -17.11
CA LEU A 409 -1.01 10.44 -17.02
C LEU A 409 0.12 10.38 -18.05
N GLY A 410 1.35 10.29 -17.57
CA GLY A 410 2.52 10.00 -18.42
C GLY A 410 2.82 8.51 -18.44
N TYR A 411 3.28 8.01 -19.57
CA TYR A 411 3.72 6.64 -19.79
C TYR A 411 4.93 6.61 -20.75
N PHE A 412 5.87 5.68 -20.57
CA PHE A 412 6.85 5.35 -21.60
C PHE A 412 7.04 3.84 -21.73
N GLN A 413 7.37 3.39 -22.93
CA GLN A 413 7.81 2.02 -23.19
C GLN A 413 9.25 2.03 -23.70
N ARG A 414 10.10 1.20 -23.11
CA ARG A 414 11.50 1.04 -23.49
C ARG A 414 11.82 -0.33 -24.04
N THR A 415 11.32 -1.41 -23.44
CA THR A 415 11.62 -2.78 -23.89
C THR A 415 10.46 -3.73 -23.69
N GLY A 416 10.31 -4.74 -24.53
CA GLY A 416 9.35 -5.82 -24.30
C GLY A 416 7.95 -5.48 -24.82
N ARG A 417 6.92 -5.76 -24.01
CA ARG A 417 5.53 -5.62 -24.44
C ARG A 417 4.84 -4.49 -23.69
N ALA A 418 4.54 -3.42 -24.42
CA ALA A 418 3.77 -2.31 -23.89
C ALA A 418 2.38 -2.75 -23.39
N ASP A 419 2.05 -2.36 -22.16
CA ASP A 419 0.72 -2.45 -21.57
C ASP A 419 0.55 -1.27 -20.61
N LEU A 420 -0.63 -0.65 -20.63
CA LEU A 420 -0.98 0.49 -19.79
C LEU A 420 -2.46 0.42 -19.43
N ARG A 421 -2.76 0.49 -18.14
CA ARG A 421 -4.13 0.40 -17.62
C ARG A 421 -4.33 1.35 -16.45
N LEU A 422 -5.44 2.09 -16.49
CA LEU A 422 -5.90 2.87 -15.34
C LEU A 422 -7.28 2.38 -14.91
N ARG A 423 -7.45 2.12 -13.62
CA ARG A 423 -8.74 1.82 -13.00
C ARG A 423 -8.97 2.76 -11.83
N VAL A 424 -10.21 3.18 -11.66
CA VAL A 424 -10.66 3.92 -10.48
C VAL A 424 -11.90 3.20 -9.97
N GLU A 425 -11.79 2.68 -8.77
CA GLU A 425 -12.78 1.80 -8.17
C GLU A 425 -13.22 2.42 -6.84
N PRO A 426 -14.52 2.47 -6.52
CA PRO A 426 -14.94 2.85 -5.17
C PRO A 426 -14.25 1.96 -4.14
N ASP A 427 -13.61 2.57 -3.14
CA ASP A 427 -13.01 1.85 -2.01
C ASP A 427 -14.10 1.56 -0.96
N ASN A 428 -15.08 0.76 -1.37
CA ASN A 428 -16.15 0.30 -0.51
C ASN A 428 -15.68 -0.91 0.28
N LEU A 429 -14.99 -0.66 1.41
CA LEU A 429 -14.71 -1.73 2.38
C LEU A 429 -15.98 -2.40 2.90
N ALA A 430 -17.16 -1.80 2.72
CA ALA A 430 -18.46 -2.29 3.20
C ALA A 430 -19.43 -2.82 2.12
N GLY A 431 -19.05 -2.96 0.84
CA GLY A 431 -20.02 -3.36 -0.18
C GLY A 431 -19.54 -3.41 -1.64
N ASP A 432 -20.50 -3.52 -2.55
CA ASP A 432 -20.35 -3.86 -3.98
C ASP A 432 -19.25 -3.03 -4.68
N GLN A 433 -18.28 -3.74 -5.26
CA GLN A 433 -17.06 -3.21 -5.87
C GLN A 433 -17.18 -3.06 -7.40
N GLN A 434 -18.40 -2.89 -7.93
CA GLN A 434 -18.54 -2.68 -9.37
C GLN A 434 -17.77 -1.42 -9.77
N PRO A 435 -16.80 -1.52 -10.71
CA PRO A 435 -16.09 -0.38 -11.23
C PRO A 435 -17.10 0.63 -11.77
N ILE A 436 -16.98 1.88 -11.35
CA ILE A 436 -17.76 2.95 -11.97
C ILE A 436 -17.14 3.18 -13.34
N PRO A 437 -17.93 3.17 -14.44
CA PRO A 437 -17.40 3.55 -15.74
C PRO A 437 -16.92 5.01 -15.65
N LEU A 438 -15.61 5.19 -15.74
CA LEU A 438 -14.98 6.50 -15.74
C LEU A 438 -15.39 7.23 -17.01
N ARG A 439 -16.14 8.32 -16.86
CA ARG A 439 -16.40 9.22 -17.97
C ARG A 439 -15.22 10.17 -18.12
N LEU A 440 -14.51 10.03 -19.24
CA LEU A 440 -13.38 10.87 -19.60
C LEU A 440 -13.86 12.09 -20.40
N LEU A 441 -13.32 13.26 -20.07
CA LEU A 441 -13.69 14.53 -20.68
C LEU A 441 -12.44 15.36 -21.02
N CYS A 442 -12.51 16.12 -22.11
CA CYS A 442 -11.45 17.06 -22.53
C CYS A 442 -12.05 18.36 -23.09
N ASP A 443 -11.27 19.43 -23.03
CA ASP A 443 -11.62 20.79 -23.50
C ASP A 443 -11.24 21.06 -24.97
#